data_AF-A0A6I1ZWW1-F1
#
_entry.id   AF-A0A6I1ZWW1-F1
#
_cell.length_a   1.000
_cell.length_b   1.000
_cell.length_c   1.000
_cell.angle_alpha   90.00
_cell.angle_beta   90.00
_cell.angle_gamma   90.00
#
_symmetry.space_group_name_H-M   'P 1'
#
loop_
_entity.id
_entity.type
_entity.pdbx_description
1 polymer ?
#
loop_
_entity_poly.entity_id
_entity_poly.type
_entity_poly.pdbx_seq_one_letter_code
_entity_poly.pdbx_strand_id
1 'polypeptide(L)'
;MTNHHINADSFPSRRFDYRKLLALVLSAAFLSGSSLQVRNQPVNIKMASLAPEGSPWHQVLQEIAQDWRDLSNNQVRLIIYAGGVIGDESDMVRKMRLNQVQAAALTAEGLSYIDRGIYGLSLPLLVDNYTEL
;
A
#
# COMPACT_ATOMS: atom_id res chain seq x y z
N MET A 1 -64.31 -8.55 67.12
CA MET A 1 -63.00 -7.89 66.88
C MET A 1 -62.02 -8.95 66.44
N THR A 2 -61.43 -8.74 65.27
CA THR A 2 -60.82 -9.71 64.36
C THR A 2 -59.34 -9.98 64.64
N ASN A 3 -58.94 -11.24 64.71
CA ASN A 3 -57.52 -11.67 64.73
C ASN A 3 -56.90 -11.46 63.34
N HIS A 4 -55.93 -10.56 63.25
CA HIS A 4 -55.18 -10.28 62.03
C HIS A 4 -53.89 -11.11 62.02
N HIS A 5 -53.90 -12.22 61.28
CA HIS A 5 -52.70 -12.98 60.97
C HIS A 5 -51.77 -12.15 60.08
N ILE A 6 -50.60 -11.77 60.59
CA ILE A 6 -49.55 -11.15 59.78
C ILE A 6 -48.90 -12.25 58.93
N ASN A 7 -49.07 -12.14 57.62
CA ASN A 7 -48.55 -13.06 56.62
C ASN A 7 -47.08 -12.72 56.32
N ALA A 8 -46.16 -13.66 56.54
CA ALA A 8 -44.71 -13.46 56.51
C ALA A 8 -44.05 -13.73 55.14
N ASP A 9 -44.81 -13.64 54.04
CA ASP A 9 -44.38 -14.21 52.75
C ASP A 9 -44.20 -13.16 51.64
N SER A 10 -43.34 -12.15 51.82
CA SER A 10 -42.97 -11.28 50.69
C SER A 10 -41.53 -10.78 50.69
N PHE A 11 -40.57 -11.70 50.70
CA PHE A 11 -39.22 -11.41 50.18
C PHE A 11 -39.12 -11.89 48.71
N PRO A 12 -39.02 -10.99 47.72
CA PRO A 12 -38.84 -11.40 46.34
C PRO A 12 -37.43 -11.97 46.15
N SER A 13 -37.33 -13.29 46.03
CA SER A 13 -36.06 -13.96 45.68
C SER A 13 -35.75 -13.70 44.20
N ARG A 14 -34.97 -12.66 43.92
CA ARG A 14 -34.35 -12.44 42.60
C ARG A 14 -33.37 -13.59 42.34
N ARG A 15 -33.86 -14.65 41.70
CA ARG A 15 -33.01 -15.73 41.18
C ARG A 15 -32.14 -15.13 40.08
N PHE A 16 -30.87 -14.88 40.39
CA PHE A 16 -29.88 -14.53 39.37
C PHE A 16 -29.79 -15.70 38.39
N ASP A 17 -30.26 -15.48 37.16
CA ASP A 17 -30.18 -16.47 36.09
C ASP A 17 -28.72 -16.64 35.66
N TYR A 18 -28.03 -17.64 36.24
CA TYR A 18 -26.64 -17.98 35.90
C TYR A 18 -26.44 -18.26 34.40
N ARG A 19 -27.49 -18.64 33.68
CA ARG A 19 -27.50 -18.80 32.21
C ARG A 19 -27.30 -17.47 31.49
N LYS A 20 -27.87 -16.38 32.01
CA LYS A 20 -27.68 -15.01 31.49
C LYS A 20 -26.29 -14.48 31.84
N LEU A 21 -25.77 -14.81 33.02
CA LEU A 21 -24.39 -14.49 33.40
C LEU A 21 -23.37 -15.25 32.56
N LEU A 22 -23.58 -16.55 32.31
CA LEU A 22 -22.75 -17.36 31.40
C LEU A 22 -22.79 -16.83 29.97
N ALA A 23 -23.98 -16.48 29.47
CA ALA A 23 -24.12 -15.87 28.15
C ALA A 23 -23.41 -14.50 28.07
N LEU A 24 -23.45 -13.70 29.15
CA LEU A 24 -22.75 -12.40 29.23
C LEU A 24 -21.22 -12.57 29.25
N VAL A 25 -20.70 -13.55 30.00
CA VAL A 25 -19.26 -13.85 30.06
C VAL A 25 -18.76 -14.40 28.73
N LEU A 26 -19.53 -15.28 28.08
CA LEU A 26 -19.19 -15.83 26.76
C LEU A 26 -19.19 -14.75 25.67
N SER A 27 -20.14 -13.80 25.71
CA SER A 27 -20.17 -12.68 24.77
C SER A 27 -19.05 -11.66 25.03
N ALA A 28 -18.70 -11.38 26.29
CA ALA A 28 -17.54 -10.55 26.65
C ALA A 28 -16.20 -11.19 26.25
N ALA A 29 -16.08 -12.52 26.36
CA ALA A 29 -14.90 -13.27 25.90
C ALA A 29 -14.75 -13.22 24.36
N PHE A 30 -15.87 -13.24 23.63
CA PHE A 30 -15.87 -13.17 22.16
C PHE A 30 -15.45 -11.79 21.64
N LEU A 31 -15.80 -10.71 22.35
CA LEU A 31 -15.42 -9.33 22.02
C LEU A 31 -13.94 -9.02 22.33
N SER A 32 -13.31 -9.78 23.23
CA SER A 32 -11.91 -9.52 23.64
C SER A 32 -10.86 -10.10 22.67
N GLY A 33 -11.27 -10.97 21.74
CA GLY A 33 -10.35 -11.64 20.80
C GLY A 33 -10.17 -10.94 19.45
N SER A 34 -10.87 -9.83 19.20
CA SER A 34 -10.87 -9.15 17.88
C SER A 34 -9.86 -8.01 17.83
N SER A 35 -8.57 -8.27 18.07
CA SER A 35 -7.55 -7.30 17.64
C SER A 35 -7.51 -7.32 16.12
N LEU A 36 -8.12 -6.33 15.46
CA LEU A 36 -7.93 -6.10 14.03
C LEU A 36 -6.46 -5.74 13.82
N GLN A 37 -5.61 -6.73 13.54
CA GLN A 37 -4.29 -6.47 13.00
C GLN A 37 -4.48 -5.83 11.63
N VAL A 38 -4.28 -4.51 11.58
CA VAL A 38 -4.11 -3.78 10.33
C VAL A 38 -2.86 -4.37 9.67
N ARG A 39 -3.06 -5.31 8.76
CA ARG A 39 -2.00 -5.86 7.93
C ARG A 39 -1.62 -4.77 6.94
N ASN A 40 -0.60 -3.99 7.26
CA ASN A 40 -0.04 -3.03 6.32
C ASN A 40 0.59 -3.84 5.18
N GLN A 41 -0.14 -3.96 4.08
CA GLN A 41 0.33 -4.69 2.92
C GLN A 41 1.29 -3.77 2.15
N PRO A 42 2.51 -4.23 1.87
CA PRO A 42 3.47 -3.42 1.13
C PRO A 42 2.94 -3.08 -0.26
N VAL A 43 3.09 -1.82 -0.64
CA VAL A 43 2.76 -1.29 -1.96
C VAL A 43 3.84 -1.71 -2.94
N ASN A 44 3.44 -2.47 -3.96
CA ASN A 44 4.32 -2.86 -5.06
C ASN A 44 4.17 -1.85 -6.21
N ILE A 45 5.27 -1.21 -6.60
CA ILE A 45 5.35 -0.27 -7.72
C ILE A 45 6.05 -0.99 -8.88
N LYS A 46 5.33 -1.26 -9.96
CA LYS A 46 5.91 -1.82 -11.18
C LYS A 46 6.60 -0.71 -11.96
N MET A 47 7.88 -0.88 -12.24
CA MET A 47 8.71 0.05 -12.99
C MET A 47 9.20 -0.58 -14.28
N ALA A 48 8.95 0.04 -15.43
CA ALA A 48 9.49 -0.40 -16.71
C ALA A 48 10.79 0.36 -17.06
N SER A 49 11.72 -0.29 -17.77
CA SER A 49 12.91 0.37 -18.30
C SER A 49 13.39 -0.29 -19.58
N LEU A 50 13.88 0.52 -20.53
CA LEU A 50 14.62 0.04 -21.69
C LEU A 50 16.06 -0.38 -21.35
N ALA A 51 16.59 0.06 -20.20
CA ALA A 51 17.94 -0.27 -19.79
C ALA A 51 18.10 -1.80 -19.65
N PRO A 52 19.09 -2.44 -20.29
CA PRO A 52 19.32 -3.86 -20.16
C PRO A 52 19.65 -4.26 -18.72
N GLU A 53 19.32 -5.50 -18.36
CA GLU A 53 19.79 -6.08 -17.09
C GLU A 53 21.33 -6.02 -17.01
N GLY A 54 21.83 -5.73 -15.81
CA GLY A 54 23.26 -5.57 -15.55
C GLY A 54 23.88 -4.26 -16.06
N SER A 55 23.15 -3.42 -16.79
CA SER A 55 23.65 -2.09 -17.17
C SER A 55 23.82 -1.16 -15.95
N PRO A 56 24.68 -0.13 -16.03
CA PRO A 56 24.81 0.86 -14.96
C PRO A 56 23.47 1.52 -14.59
N TRP A 57 22.64 1.82 -15.59
CA TRP A 57 21.30 2.36 -15.35
C TRP A 57 20.40 1.39 -14.59
N HIS A 58 20.44 0.09 -14.92
CA HIS A 58 19.71 -0.92 -14.18
C HIS A 58 20.19 -1.04 -12.72
N GLN A 59 21.50 -0.94 -12.48
CA GLN A 59 22.08 -0.94 -11.13
C GLN A 59 21.57 0.24 -10.31
N VAL A 60 21.57 1.45 -10.87
CA VAL A 60 21.00 2.64 -10.20
C VAL A 60 19.52 2.46 -9.86
N LEU A 61 18.73 1.86 -10.76
CA LEU A 61 17.32 1.55 -10.46
C LEU A 61 17.18 0.53 -9.32
N GLN A 62 18.07 -0.45 -9.23
CA GLN A 62 18.10 -1.40 -8.11
C GLN A 62 18.50 -0.73 -6.78
N GLU A 63 19.43 0.23 -6.81
CA GLU A 63 19.79 1.06 -5.66
C GLU A 63 18.57 1.87 -5.18
N ILE A 64 17.87 2.55 -6.09
CA ILE A 64 16.62 3.27 -5.77
C ILE A 64 15.58 2.32 -5.15
N ALA A 65 15.46 1.10 -5.68
CA ALA A 65 14.53 0.09 -5.15
C ALA A 65 14.92 -0.40 -3.75
N GLN A 66 16.21 -0.45 -3.43
CA GLN A 66 16.72 -0.74 -2.08
C GLN A 66 16.45 0.43 -1.14
N ASP A 67 16.79 1.65 -1.54
CA ASP A 67 16.60 2.86 -0.73
C ASP A 67 15.13 3.06 -0.36
N TRP A 68 14.22 2.92 -1.33
CA TRP A 68 12.78 3.07 -1.08
C TRP A 68 12.25 1.98 -0.16
N ARG A 69 12.78 0.76 -0.25
CA ARG A 69 12.43 -0.33 0.66
C ARG A 69 12.90 -0.01 2.07
N ASP A 70 14.12 0.48 2.25
CA ASP A 70 14.68 0.74 3.57
C ASP A 70 14.02 1.96 4.24
N LEU A 71 13.87 3.07 3.51
CA LEU A 71 13.20 4.29 3.98
C LEU A 71 11.74 4.04 4.37
N SER A 72 11.07 3.11 3.69
CA SER A 72 9.67 2.79 3.95
C SER A 72 9.46 1.66 4.97
N ASN A 73 10.52 1.13 5.60
CA ASN A 73 10.44 -0.08 6.43
C ASN A 73 9.74 -1.25 5.70
N ASN A 74 10.18 -1.49 4.47
CA ASN A 74 9.69 -2.52 3.56
C ASN A 74 8.22 -2.37 3.13
N GLN A 75 7.61 -1.19 3.32
CA GLN A 75 6.24 -0.90 2.89
C GLN A 75 6.13 -0.49 1.42
N VAL A 76 7.21 -0.05 0.78
CA VAL A 76 7.27 0.28 -0.65
C VAL A 76 8.29 -0.64 -1.32
N ARG A 77 7.87 -1.34 -2.37
CA ARG A 77 8.72 -2.28 -3.11
C ARG A 77 8.65 -2.01 -4.60
N LEU A 78 9.79 -1.76 -5.23
CA LEU A 78 9.88 -1.64 -6.68
C LEU A 78 10.03 -3.02 -7.32
N ILE A 79 9.25 -3.27 -8.37
CA ILE A 79 9.38 -4.42 -9.26
C ILE A 79 9.86 -3.88 -10.60
N ILE A 80 11.12 -4.11 -10.93
CA ILE A 80 11.77 -3.57 -12.12
C ILE A 80 11.63 -4.57 -13.27
N TYR A 81 11.10 -4.10 -14.40
CA TYR A 81 11.03 -4.79 -15.67
C TYR A 81 12.03 -4.15 -16.63
N ALA A 82 13.25 -4.69 -16.65
CA ALA A 82 14.36 -4.20 -17.44
C ALA A 82 14.31 -4.69 -18.90
N GLY A 83 15.17 -4.11 -19.75
CA GLY A 83 15.41 -4.57 -21.12
C GLY A 83 14.21 -4.44 -22.08
N GLY A 84 13.25 -3.56 -21.77
CA GLY A 84 12.11 -3.31 -22.67
C GLY A 84 11.12 -4.47 -22.78
N VAL A 85 11.09 -5.40 -21.82
CA VAL A 85 10.15 -6.55 -21.83
C VAL A 85 8.67 -6.13 -21.80
N ILE A 86 8.39 -4.88 -21.44
CA ILE A 86 7.05 -4.27 -21.42
C ILE A 86 6.71 -3.55 -22.75
N GLY A 87 7.65 -3.44 -23.69
CA GLY A 87 7.51 -2.69 -24.94
C GLY A 87 8.42 -1.47 -24.99
N ASP A 88 8.23 -0.63 -26.01
CA ASP A 88 8.94 0.66 -26.13
C ASP A 88 8.40 1.72 -25.16
N GLU A 89 9.00 2.91 -25.15
CA GLU A 89 8.62 3.98 -24.22
C GLU A 89 7.18 4.46 -24.41
N SER A 90 6.67 4.45 -25.66
CA SER A 90 5.29 4.83 -25.97
C SER A 90 4.30 3.80 -25.38
N ASP A 91 4.65 2.51 -25.47
CA ASP A 91 3.92 1.41 -24.85
C ASP A 91 3.94 1.49 -23.33
N MET A 92 5.08 1.83 -22.73
CA MET A 92 5.21 2.03 -21.29
C MET A 92 4.29 3.16 -20.81
N VAL A 93 4.30 4.32 -21.47
CA VAL A 93 3.42 5.46 -21.13
C VAL A 93 1.95 5.09 -21.28
N ARG A 94 1.58 4.37 -22.34
CA ARG A 94 0.22 3.84 -22.52
C ARG A 94 -0.17 2.89 -21.38
N LYS A 95 0.72 1.98 -20.99
CA LYS A 95 0.49 1.03 -19.89
C LYS A 95 0.44 1.70 -18.52
N MET A 96 1.15 2.82 -18.32
CA MET A 96 1.01 3.66 -17.14
C MET A 96 -0.38 4.30 -17.06
N ARG A 97 -0.90 4.85 -18.17
CA ARG A 97 -2.28 5.40 -18.22
C ARG A 97 -3.35 4.35 -17.90
N LEU A 98 -3.09 3.09 -18.22
CA LEU A 98 -3.96 1.95 -17.93
C LEU A 98 -3.67 1.30 -16.56
N ASN A 99 -2.78 1.87 -15.74
CA ASN A 99 -2.34 1.34 -14.45
C ASN A 99 -1.76 -0.08 -14.48
N GLN A 100 -1.29 -0.56 -15.63
CA GLN A 100 -0.61 -1.87 -15.73
C GLN A 100 0.81 -1.81 -15.17
N VAL A 101 1.44 -0.63 -15.26
CA VAL A 101 2.74 -0.26 -14.72
C VAL A 101 2.57 1.09 -14.01
N GLN A 102 3.33 1.37 -12.94
CA GLN A 102 3.17 2.60 -12.15
C GLN A 102 4.31 3.60 -12.39
N ALA A 103 5.46 3.14 -12.86
CA ALA A 103 6.64 3.96 -13.13
C ALA A 103 7.36 3.50 -14.40
N ALA A 104 8.12 4.39 -15.02
CA ALA A 104 9.04 4.04 -16.09
C ALA A 104 10.29 4.92 -16.03
N ALA A 105 11.45 4.32 -16.31
CA ALA A 105 12.67 5.08 -16.60
C ALA A 105 12.66 5.41 -18.10
N LEU A 106 12.54 6.69 -18.42
CA LEU A 106 12.31 7.20 -19.77
C LEU A 106 13.43 8.14 -20.21
N THR A 107 13.70 8.15 -21.51
CA THR A 107 14.48 9.19 -22.18
C THR A 107 13.64 10.46 -22.38
N ALA A 108 14.27 11.51 -22.94
CA ALA A 108 13.54 12.72 -23.34
C ALA A 108 12.44 12.42 -24.39
N GLU A 109 12.64 11.44 -25.26
CA GLU A 109 11.62 11.00 -26.22
C GLU A 109 10.43 10.37 -25.50
N GLY A 110 10.68 9.41 -24.61
CA GLY A 110 9.66 8.77 -23.78
C GLY A 110 8.85 9.76 -22.94
N LEU A 111 9.52 10.72 -22.30
CA LEU A 111 8.86 11.77 -21.52
C LEU A 111 8.00 12.71 -22.39
N SER A 112 8.34 12.87 -23.68
CA SER A 112 7.57 13.70 -24.61
C SER A 112 6.15 13.20 -24.87
N TYR A 113 5.90 11.89 -24.68
CA TYR A 113 4.55 11.30 -24.75
C TYR A 113 3.66 11.71 -23.57
N ILE A 114 4.26 12.22 -22.48
CA ILE A 114 3.57 12.76 -21.31
C ILE A 114 3.43 14.28 -21.46
N ASP A 115 4.53 14.97 -21.74
CA ASP A 115 4.57 16.42 -21.95
C ASP A 115 5.47 16.79 -23.14
N ARG A 116 4.88 17.42 -24.16
CA ARG A 116 5.61 17.85 -25.35
C ARG A 116 6.67 18.91 -25.06
N GLY A 117 6.57 19.66 -23.95
CA GLY A 117 7.55 20.68 -23.56
C GLY A 117 8.96 20.12 -23.35
N ILE A 118 9.07 18.81 -23.07
CA ILE A 118 10.35 18.11 -22.87
C ILE A 118 11.24 18.14 -24.11
N TYR A 119 10.69 18.27 -25.31
CA TYR A 119 11.50 18.42 -26.53
C TYR A 119 12.43 19.65 -26.49
N GLY A 120 12.09 20.65 -25.67
CA GLY A 120 12.97 21.80 -25.42
C GLY A 120 14.33 21.38 -24.84
N LEU A 121 14.40 20.28 -24.07
CA LEU A 121 15.66 19.74 -23.51
C LEU A 121 16.53 19.02 -24.56
N SER A 122 15.96 18.68 -25.71
CA SER A 122 16.65 17.97 -26.80
C SER A 122 17.18 18.90 -27.88
N LEU A 123 17.17 20.22 -27.65
CA LEU A 123 17.69 21.19 -28.61
C LEU A 123 19.21 21.03 -28.75
N PRO A 124 19.74 20.97 -29.99
CA PRO A 124 21.19 20.90 -30.20
C PRO A 124 21.90 22.09 -29.55
N LEU A 125 23.00 21.81 -28.85
CA LEU A 125 23.82 22.82 -28.16
C LEU A 125 23.08 23.58 -27.03
N LEU A 126 22.02 23.00 -26.46
CA LEU A 126 21.37 23.54 -25.27
C LEU A 126 22.27 23.45 -24.03
N VAL A 127 23.01 22.34 -23.93
CA VAL A 127 23.91 22.04 -22.81
C VAL A 127 25.28 21.73 -23.40
N ASP A 128 26.30 22.44 -22.95
CA ASP A 128 27.65 22.34 -23.51
C ASP A 128 28.46 21.22 -22.85
N ASN A 129 28.22 20.95 -21.57
CA ASN A 129 28.97 19.95 -20.81
C ASN A 129 28.22 19.43 -19.57
N TYR A 130 28.69 18.31 -19.01
CA TYR A 130 28.08 17.67 -17.84
C TYR A 130 28.03 18.53 -16.57
N THR A 131 28.86 19.57 -16.44
CA THR A 131 28.85 20.46 -15.25
C THR A 131 27.64 21.38 -15.24
N GLU A 132 27.00 21.57 -16.39
CA GLU A 132 25.84 22.45 -16.55
C GLU A 132 24.50 21.73 -16.26
N LEU A 133 24.51 20.40 -16.19
CA LEU A 133 23.37 19.56 -15.79
C LEU A 133 23.24 19.49 -14.26
#